data_AF-A0A6N9NXI5-F1
#
_entry.id   AF-A0A6N9NXI5-F1
#
_cell.length_a   1.000
_cell.length_b   1.000
_cell.length_c   1.000
_cell.angle_alpha   90.00
_cell.angle_beta   90.00
_cell.angle_gamma   90.00
#
_symmetry.space_group_name_H-M   'P 1'
#
loop_
_entity.id
_entity.type
_entity.pdbx_description
1 polymer ?
#
loop_
_entity_poly.entity_id
_entity_poly.type
_entity_poly.pdbx_seq_one_letter_code
_entity_poly.pdbx_strand_id
1 'polypeptide(L)'
;MSAAKRKREVQVNFRVSPEELALIEQKMSQLGTVNREAYLRKMALDGYVVKLDLPELKELVSLMRYFSNNLNQLTRKVHETGRVYDADLEDISQRQEQLWDGVQKILTLLSKLS
;
A
#
# COMPACT_ATOMS: atom_id res chain seq x y z
N MET A 1 24.66 45.15 0.09
CA MET A 1 23.22 45.31 -0.21
C MET A 1 22.44 44.74 0.96
N SER A 2 21.64 45.53 1.69
CA SER A 2 20.89 45.02 2.84
C SER A 2 19.81 44.06 2.35
N ALA A 3 19.82 42.83 2.85
CA ALA A 3 18.75 41.87 2.56
C ALA A 3 17.40 42.49 2.95
N ALA A 4 16.44 42.47 2.03
CA ALA A 4 15.08 42.91 2.32
C ALA A 4 14.56 42.13 3.54
N LYS A 5 14.03 42.84 4.54
CA LYS A 5 13.55 42.26 5.80
C LYS A 5 12.25 41.49 5.52
N ARG A 6 12.37 40.20 5.23
CA ARG A 6 11.23 39.32 4.93
C ARG A 6 10.63 38.78 6.23
N LYS A 7 9.30 38.63 6.27
CA LYS A 7 8.59 37.94 7.37
C LYS A 7 9.05 36.48 7.55
N ARG A 8 9.58 35.87 6.49
CA ARG A 8 10.12 34.50 6.48
C ARG A 8 11.54 34.56 5.96
N GLU A 9 12.49 34.24 6.83
CA GLU A 9 13.93 34.46 6.61
C GLU A 9 14.67 33.24 6.05
N VAL A 10 14.13 32.03 6.25
CA VAL A 10 14.73 30.78 5.78
C VAL A 10 14.21 30.42 4.39
N GLN A 11 15.13 30.14 3.46
CA GLN A 11 14.83 29.64 2.12
C GLN A 11 15.09 28.13 2.05
N VAL A 12 14.12 27.37 1.54
CA VAL A 12 14.23 25.94 1.28
C VAL A 12 14.15 25.73 -0.24
N ASN A 13 15.17 25.09 -0.82
CA ASN A 13 15.24 24.81 -2.25
C ASN A 13 15.25 23.29 -2.49
N PHE A 14 14.53 22.83 -3.51
CA PHE A 14 14.58 21.45 -3.98
C PHE A 14 14.55 21.43 -5.52
N ARG A 15 15.13 20.40 -6.11
CA ARG A 15 15.17 20.21 -7.57
C ARG A 15 14.03 19.29 -7.98
N VAL A 16 13.45 19.57 -9.14
CA VAL A 16 12.39 18.77 -9.75
C VAL A 16 12.69 18.56 -11.22
N SER A 17 12.17 17.48 -11.77
CA SER A 17 12.12 17.26 -13.22
C SER A 17 11.07 18.19 -13.88
N PRO A 18 11.12 18.36 -15.21
CA PRO A 18 10.08 19.10 -15.93
C PRO A 18 8.67 18.52 -15.75
N GLU A 19 8.56 17.19 -15.66
CA GLU A 19 7.29 16.48 -15.46
C GLU A 19 6.71 16.73 -14.06
N GLU A 20 7.56 16.66 -13.04
CA GLU A 20 7.18 16.96 -11.65
C GLU A 20 6.73 18.42 -11.51
N LEU A 21 7.41 19.35 -12.20
CA LEU A 21 7.02 20.76 -12.21
C LEU A 21 5.63 20.97 -12.82
N ALA A 22 5.36 20.33 -13.97
CA ALA A 22 4.06 20.42 -14.63
C ALA A 22 2.92 19.88 -13.74
N LEU A 23 3.15 18.77 -13.04
CA LEU A 23 2.20 18.20 -12.08
C LEU A 23 1.95 19.13 -10.89
N ILE A 24 2.99 19.79 -10.37
CA ILE A 24 2.86 20.79 -9.29
C ILE A 24 1.99 21.95 -9.75
N GLU A 25 2.26 22.50 -10.94
CA GLU A 25 1.50 23.63 -11.50
C GLU A 25 0.05 23.27 -11.79
N GLN A 26 -0.21 22.05 -12.30
CA GLN A 26 -1.56 21.55 -12.50
C GLN A 26 -2.35 21.47 -11.18
N LYS A 27 -1.75 20.89 -10.13
CA LYS A 27 -2.39 20.80 -8.80
C LYS A 27 -2.60 22.19 -8.17
N MET A 28 -1.67 23.11 -8.38
CA MET A 28 -1.82 24.51 -7.98
C MET A 28 -3.04 25.17 -8.66
N SER A 29 -3.19 24.95 -9.97
CA SER A 29 -4.31 25.49 -10.75
C SER A 29 -5.66 24.94 -10.25
N GLN A 30 -5.74 23.64 -9.94
CA GLN A 30 -6.94 23.01 -9.38
C GLN A 30 -7.38 23.62 -8.04
N LEU A 31 -6.42 24.05 -7.22
CA LEU A 31 -6.66 24.69 -5.93
C LEU A 31 -6.76 26.23 -6.02
N GLY A 32 -6.69 26.81 -7.23
CA GLY A 32 -6.73 28.26 -7.45
C GLY A 32 -5.56 29.02 -6.83
N THR A 33 -4.43 28.35 -6.57
CA THR A 33 -3.26 28.97 -5.93
C THR A 33 -2.27 29.49 -6.96
N VAL A 34 -2.06 30.81 -6.99
CA VAL A 34 -1.13 31.45 -7.95
C VAL A 34 0.32 31.45 -7.44
N ASN A 35 0.51 31.47 -6.12
CA ASN A 35 1.83 31.54 -5.49
C ASN A 35 2.36 30.14 -5.16
N ARG A 36 3.42 29.73 -5.86
CA ARG A 36 4.07 28.42 -5.70
C ARG A 36 4.64 28.20 -4.30
N GLU A 37 5.29 29.20 -3.71
CA GLU A 37 5.81 29.07 -2.35
C GLU A 37 4.69 28.91 -1.32
N ALA A 38 3.56 29.59 -1.52
CA ALA A 38 2.40 29.43 -0.66
C ALA A 38 1.81 28.02 -0.78
N TYR A 39 1.67 27.51 -2.01
CA TYR A 39 1.21 26.15 -2.28
C TYR A 39 2.13 25.11 -1.63
N LEU A 40 3.43 25.15 -1.93
CA LEU A 40 4.40 24.17 -1.43
C LEU A 40 4.52 24.20 0.09
N ARG A 41 4.48 25.40 0.70
CA ARG A 41 4.48 25.53 2.16
C ARG A 41 3.20 24.94 2.76
N LYS A 42 2.04 25.19 2.14
CA LYS A 42 0.77 24.62 2.60
C LYS A 42 0.80 23.09 2.53
N MET A 43 1.31 22.53 1.44
CA MET A 43 1.47 21.08 1.29
C MET A 43 2.49 20.48 2.28
N ALA A 44 3.57 21.21 2.59
CA ALA A 44 4.58 20.74 3.54
C ALA A 44 4.15 20.86 5.02
N LEU A 45 3.27 21.82 5.36
CA LEU A 45 2.77 22.03 6.72
C LEU A 45 1.47 21.27 7.00
N ASP A 46 0.54 21.30 6.06
CA ASP A 46 -0.81 20.74 6.21
C ASP A 46 -0.96 19.37 5.51
N GLY A 47 0.06 18.92 4.80
CA GLY A 47 0.05 17.62 4.14
C GLY A 47 -0.03 16.49 5.16
N TYR A 48 -1.11 15.72 5.13
CA TYR A 48 -1.21 14.49 5.91
C TYR A 48 -0.30 13.43 5.29
N VAL A 49 0.72 13.01 6.03
CA VAL A 49 1.51 11.83 5.68
C VAL A 49 0.70 10.61 6.13
N VAL A 50 0.01 9.97 5.18
CA VAL A 50 -0.66 8.69 5.42
C VAL A 50 0.40 7.59 5.35
N LYS A 51 0.93 7.19 6.51
CA LYS A 51 1.72 5.97 6.61
C LYS A 51 0.77 4.81 6.85
N LEU A 52 0.51 4.02 5.81
CA LEU A 52 -0.29 2.81 5.92
C LEU A 52 0.56 1.74 6.63
N ASP A 53 0.41 1.63 7.95
CA ASP A 53 0.99 0.53 8.74
C ASP A 53 -0.12 -0.46 9.04
N LEU A 54 0.02 -1.69 8.55
CA LEU A 54 -0.99 -2.75 8.69
C LEU A 54 -0.34 -4.02 9.28
N PRO A 55 0.14 -3.98 10.54
CA PRO A 55 0.79 -5.13 11.17
C PRO A 55 -0.15 -6.33 11.30
N GLU A 56 -1.44 -6.11 11.58
CA GLU A 56 -2.46 -7.15 11.71
C GLU A 56 -2.69 -7.87 10.37
N LEU A 57 -2.59 -7.14 9.25
CA LEU A 57 -2.69 -7.72 7.92
C LEU A 57 -1.50 -8.63 7.62
N LYS A 58 -0.30 -8.24 8.04
CA LYS A 58 0.91 -9.07 7.91
C LYS A 58 0.79 -10.36 8.73
N GLU A 59 0.23 -10.28 9.94
CA GLU A 59 -0.03 -11.43 10.78
C GLU A 59 -1.09 -12.36 10.17
N LEU A 60 -2.19 -11.81 9.66
CA LEU A 60 -3.24 -12.56 8.97
C LEU A 60 -2.68 -13.35 7.78
N VAL A 61 -1.86 -12.71 6.93
CA VAL A 61 -1.20 -13.36 5.78
C VAL A 61 -0.28 -14.50 6.24
N SER A 62 0.43 -14.29 7.35
CA SER A 62 1.35 -15.28 7.91
C SER A 62 0.60 -16.51 8.44
N LEU A 63 -0.47 -16.30 9.21
CA LEU A 63 -1.36 -17.37 9.69
C LEU A 63 -1.97 -18.14 8.53
N MET A 64 -2.48 -17.45 7.51
CA MET A 64 -3.08 -18.10 6.34
C MET A 64 -2.08 -18.97 5.57
N ARG A 65 -0.84 -18.52 5.38
CA ARG A 65 0.21 -19.33 4.76
C ARG A 65 0.52 -20.58 5.59
N TYR A 66 0.55 -20.45 6.91
CA TYR A 66 0.75 -21.58 7.81
C TYR A 66 -0.39 -22.60 7.69
N PHE A 67 -1.65 -22.15 7.69
CA PHE A 67 -2.82 -23.01 7.49
C PHE A 67 -2.79 -23.73 6.13
N SER A 68 -2.46 -23.01 5.05
CA SER A 68 -2.35 -23.59 3.71
C SER A 68 -1.29 -24.70 3.63
N ASN A 69 -0.12 -24.46 4.24
CA ASN A 69 0.95 -25.46 4.31
C ASN A 69 0.56 -26.70 5.10
N ASN A 70 -0.17 -26.53 6.21
CA ASN A 70 -0.66 -27.65 7.02
C ASN A 70 -1.69 -28.48 6.26
N LEU A 71 -2.59 -27.83 5.54
CA LEU A 71 -3.61 -28.47 4.71
C LEU A 71 -2.95 -29.27 3.58
N ASN A 72 -1.99 -28.68 2.86
CA ASN A 72 -1.21 -29.39 1.83
C ASN A 72 -0.48 -30.63 2.37
N GLN A 73 0.05 -30.56 3.60
CA GLN A 73 0.66 -31.72 4.24
C GLN A 73 -0.36 -32.82 4.58
N LEU A 74 -1.55 -32.42 5.03
CA LEU A 74 -2.64 -33.36 5.32
C LEU A 74 -3.11 -34.05 4.03
N THR A 75 -3.33 -33.30 2.96
CA THR A 75 -3.70 -33.82 1.64
C THR A 75 -2.68 -34.84 1.13
N ARG A 76 -1.36 -34.55 1.24
CA ARG A 76 -0.32 -35.51 0.86
C ARG A 76 -0.36 -36.81 1.67
N LYS A 77 -0.50 -36.71 3.00
CA LYS A 77 -0.58 -37.88 3.88
C LYS A 77 -1.81 -38.74 3.60
N VAL A 78 -2.95 -38.13 3.24
CA VAL A 78 -4.16 -38.88 2.89
C VAL A 78 -3.97 -39.66 1.58
N HIS A 79 -3.42 -39.02 0.54
CA HIS A 79 -3.07 -39.68 -0.71
C HIS A 79 -2.07 -40.83 -0.52
N GLU A 80 -1.09 -40.67 0.38
CA GLU A 80 -0.11 -41.72 0.70
C GLU A 80 -0.73 -42.90 1.49
N THR A 81 -1.73 -42.64 2.33
CA THR A 81 -2.36 -43.67 3.19
C THR A 81 -3.58 -44.34 2.56
N GLY A 82 -4.02 -43.89 1.37
CA GLY A 82 -5.09 -44.51 0.60
C GLY A 82 -6.47 -44.46 1.27
N ARG A 83 -6.71 -43.48 2.16
CA ARG A 83 -7.99 -43.33 2.88
C ARG A 83 -8.96 -42.42 2.10
N VAL A 84 -10.23 -42.84 2.05
CA VAL A 84 -11.35 -42.39 1.18
C VAL A 84 -11.80 -40.92 1.36
N TYR A 85 -11.10 -40.08 2.13
CA TYR A 85 -11.51 -38.68 2.39
C TYR A 85 -11.04 -37.68 1.30
N ASP A 86 -10.61 -38.14 0.13
CA ASP A 86 -10.01 -37.30 -0.91
C ASP A 86 -10.93 -36.16 -1.37
N ALA A 87 -12.22 -36.42 -1.57
CA ALA A 87 -13.15 -35.41 -2.07
C ALA A 87 -13.39 -34.25 -1.07
N ASP A 88 -13.51 -34.55 0.22
CA ASP A 88 -13.68 -33.51 1.25
C ASP A 88 -12.39 -32.68 1.45
N LEU A 89 -11.23 -33.34 1.35
CA LEU A 89 -9.93 -32.68 1.42
C LEU A 89 -9.64 -31.82 0.19
N GLU A 90 -10.02 -32.28 -1.00
CA GLU A 90 -9.94 -31.51 -2.24
C GLU A 90 -10.87 -30.28 -2.18
N ASP A 91 -12.12 -30.41 -1.69
CA ASP A 91 -13.03 -29.28 -1.51
C ASP A 91 -12.47 -28.26 -0.50
N ILE A 92 -11.91 -28.73 0.62
CA ILE A 92 -11.24 -27.89 1.61
C ILE A 92 -10.00 -27.18 1.01
N SER A 93 -9.18 -27.89 0.22
CA SER A 93 -8.05 -27.31 -0.52
C SER A 93 -8.49 -26.22 -1.49
N GLN A 94 -9.51 -26.49 -2.32
CA GLN A 94 -10.00 -25.54 -3.33
C GLN A 94 -10.60 -24.28 -2.69
N ARG A 95 -11.42 -24.42 -1.65
CA ARG A 95 -11.97 -23.27 -0.92
C ARG A 95 -10.88 -22.42 -0.28
N GLN A 96 -9.79 -23.05 0.16
CA GLN A 96 -8.65 -22.36 0.75
C GLN A 96 -7.84 -21.58 -0.31
N GLU A 97 -7.70 -22.11 -1.52
CA GLU A 97 -7.14 -21.36 -2.67
C GLU A 97 -8.01 -20.15 -3.04
N GLN A 98 -9.34 -20.32 -3.10
CA GLN A 98 -10.26 -19.20 -3.36
C GLN A 98 -10.15 -18.10 -2.29
N LEU A 99 -9.98 -18.49 -1.02
CA LEU A 99 -9.75 -17.55 0.07
C LEU A 99 -8.42 -16.79 -0.11
N TRP A 100 -7.37 -17.49 -0.57
CA TRP A 100 -6.07 -16.89 -0.85
C TRP A 100 -6.13 -15.87 -1.99
N ASP A 101 -6.82 -16.20 -3.07
CA ASP A 101 -7.03 -15.27 -4.19
C ASP A 101 -7.78 -14.01 -3.75
N GLY A 102 -8.78 -14.16 -2.88
CA GLY A 102 -9.49 -13.03 -2.27
C GLY A 102 -8.56 -12.13 -1.47
N VAL A 103 -7.70 -12.71 -0.65
CA VAL A 103 -6.73 -11.96 0.15
C VAL A 103 -5.68 -11.28 -0.73
N GLN A 104 -5.14 -11.96 -1.75
CA GLN A 104 -4.20 -11.34 -2.69
C GLN A 104 -4.81 -10.14 -3.43
N LYS A 105 -6.09 -10.22 -3.82
CA LYS A 105 -6.80 -9.08 -4.42
C LYS A 105 -6.90 -7.91 -3.45
N ILE A 106 -7.25 -8.16 -2.18
CA ILE A 106 -7.31 -7.11 -1.15
C ILE A 106 -5.94 -6.47 -0.94
N LEU A 107 -4.87 -7.28 -0.80
CA LEU A 107 -3.50 -6.79 -0.66
C LEU A 107 -3.08 -5.91 -1.85
N THR A 108 -3.41 -6.33 -3.07
CA THR A 108 -3.10 -5.59 -4.31
C THR A 108 -3.86 -4.28 -4.42
N LEU A 109 -5.08 -4.20 -3.87
CA LEU A 109 -5.85 -2.96 -3.81
C LEU A 109 -5.28 -2.02 -2.75
N LEU A 110 -4.93 -2.54 -1.58
CA LEU A 110 -4.31 -1.76 -0.50
C LEU A 110 -2.95 -1.19 -0.91
N SER A 111 -2.14 -1.93 -1.67
CA SER A 111 -0.86 -1.43 -2.18
C SER A 111 -0.98 -0.31 -3.22
N LYS A 112 -2.18 -0.09 -3.77
CA LYS A 112 -2.46 1.04 -4.67
C LYS A 112 -2.92 2.29 -3.92
N LEU A 113 -3.24 2.16 -2.63
CA LEU A 113 -3.64 3.26 -1.74
C LEU A 113 -2.44 3.89 -1.01
N SER A 114 -1.30 3.18 -0.95
CA SER A 114 0.00 3.70 -0.52
C SER A 114 0.74 4.38 -1.66
#